data_AF-A0A016W4K3-F1
#
_entry.id   AF-A0A016W4K3-F1
#
_cell.length_a   1.000
_cell.length_b   1.000
_cell.length_c   1.000
_cell.angle_alpha   90.00
_cell.angle_beta   90.00
_cell.angle_gamma   90.00
#
_symmetry.space_group_name_H-M   'P 1'
#
loop_
_entity.id
_entity.type
_entity.pdbx_description
1 polymer ?
#
loop_
_entity_poly.entity_id
_entity_poly.type
_entity_poly.pdbx_seq_one_letter_code
_entity_poly.pdbx_strand_id
1 'polypeptide(L)'
;MDNVPEDLRKLLWEEDFLRHQTPNMHIYYSQEVISMACENGLTAIIGDGVHKLNPMNTPNRMDKGQLYVIHGVVSGGIEVPPLYAITRHKNVATYRTIFGRLREAIPDDRLKIVLDFEKGMWFKWDVRELRTTSAAEAFHSKLRKMVSRRTHPMLEELLECLQELTILALGRLLHVQDWKQSSTIFLFKKGDKEDLENCRPITRLPVLYKVFTRCILTCIRRTLDEAQPVERAGFRRKFSILDHIITCCRLIEVAREYQEALVLAFIDYKKAFDSVEPAKVRKALEEQSVEMRYSKVLNEYFSVCTTVFRPFHDDIEVSLGKGVRQGDPVSLNLFSACSESVIRNCDWSTFGIPIDGKRPIHLASQMTWC
;
A
#
# COMPACT_ATOMS: atom_id res chain seq x y z
N MET A 1 -26.80 18.22 -5.07
CA MET A 1 -25.39 17.85 -4.82
C MET A 1 -24.95 17.32 -6.17
N ASP A 2 -24.69 18.20 -7.11
CA ASP A 2 -24.71 17.81 -8.52
C ASP A 2 -23.33 18.13 -9.11
N ASN A 3 -22.79 17.20 -9.91
CA ASN A 3 -21.37 17.03 -10.31
C ASN A 3 -20.45 16.33 -9.29
N VAL A 4 -20.43 14.99 -9.32
CA VAL A 4 -19.29 14.19 -8.84
C VAL A 4 -18.32 14.04 -10.01
N PRO A 5 -17.02 14.36 -9.87
CA PRO A 5 -16.02 14.15 -10.92
C PRO A 5 -16.02 12.69 -11.42
N GLU A 6 -15.96 12.49 -12.75
CA GLU A 6 -16.17 11.18 -13.36
C GLU A 6 -15.11 10.15 -12.95
N ASP A 7 -13.87 10.60 -12.77
CA ASP A 7 -12.75 9.84 -12.25
C ASP A 7 -12.94 9.39 -10.79
N LEU A 8 -13.69 10.15 -9.99
CA LEU A 8 -13.99 9.82 -8.59
C LEU A 8 -15.28 9.01 -8.41
N ARG A 9 -16.02 8.76 -9.50
CA ARG A 9 -17.19 7.88 -9.49
C ARG A 9 -16.80 6.40 -9.47
N LYS A 10 -15.56 6.08 -9.86
CA LYS A 10 -15.04 4.71 -9.94
C LYS A 10 -13.82 4.53 -9.05
N LEU A 11 -13.58 3.27 -8.65
CA LEU A 11 -12.37 2.84 -7.97
C LEU A 11 -11.26 2.50 -8.98
N LEU A 12 -10.05 2.30 -8.48
CA LEU A 12 -8.86 1.96 -9.28
C LEU A 12 -9.03 0.70 -10.15
N TRP A 13 -9.96 -0.19 -9.81
CA TRP A 13 -10.26 -1.41 -10.55
C TRP A 13 -11.55 -1.32 -11.38
N GLU A 14 -11.92 -0.10 -11.79
CA GLU A 14 -13.08 0.19 -12.65
C GLU A 14 -14.46 -0.14 -12.06
N GLU A 15 -14.51 -0.50 -10.77
CA GLU A 15 -15.76 -0.66 -10.05
C GLU A 15 -16.43 0.69 -9.78
N ASP A 16 -17.74 0.78 -10.00
CA ASP A 16 -18.54 1.94 -9.60
C ASP A 16 -18.47 2.15 -8.08
N PHE A 17 -17.85 3.25 -7.67
CA PHE A 17 -17.78 3.65 -6.27
C PHE A 17 -19.04 4.38 -5.85
N LEU A 18 -19.54 5.29 -6.70
CA LEU A 18 -20.79 6.01 -6.49
C LEU A 18 -21.97 5.09 -6.83
N ARG A 19 -22.72 4.67 -5.80
CA ARG A 19 -23.79 3.67 -5.93
C ARG A 19 -25.18 4.27 -5.91
N HIS A 20 -25.32 5.45 -5.33
CA HIS A 20 -26.58 6.17 -5.31
C HIS A 20 -26.32 7.68 -5.33
N GLN A 21 -27.05 8.40 -6.17
CA GLN A 21 -26.96 9.85 -6.28
C GLN A 21 -28.35 10.47 -6.36
N THR A 22 -28.60 11.43 -5.49
CA THR A 22 -29.76 12.32 -5.51
C THR A 22 -29.30 13.74 -5.15
N PRO A 23 -30.11 14.78 -5.41
CA PRO A 23 -29.75 16.14 -5.02
C PRO A 23 -29.43 16.32 -3.52
N ASN A 24 -29.91 15.41 -2.67
CA ASN A 24 -29.81 15.47 -1.22
C ASN A 24 -28.90 14.40 -0.60
N MET A 25 -28.44 13.41 -1.37
CA MET A 25 -27.66 12.30 -0.81
C MET A 25 -26.85 11.58 -1.87
N HIS A 26 -25.59 11.31 -1.56
CA HIS A 26 -24.70 10.41 -2.29
C HIS A 26 -24.32 9.22 -1.40
N ILE A 27 -24.29 8.02 -1.96
CA ILE A 27 -23.81 6.81 -1.29
C ILE A 27 -22.66 6.21 -2.09
N TYR A 28 -21.59 5.88 -1.40
CA TYR A 28 -20.38 5.30 -1.96
C TYR A 28 -20.03 4.01 -1.26
N TYR A 29 -19.78 2.94 -2.02
CA TYR A 29 -19.26 1.68 -1.49
C TYR A 29 -18.67 0.81 -2.61
N SER A 30 -17.76 -0.08 -2.21
CA SER A 30 -17.27 -1.19 -3.03
C SER A 30 -18.03 -2.46 -2.66
N GLN A 31 -18.69 -3.06 -3.63
CA GLN A 31 -19.29 -4.38 -3.55
C GLN A 31 -18.21 -5.44 -3.30
N GLU A 32 -17.03 -5.30 -3.91
CA GLU A 32 -15.87 -6.19 -3.69
C GLU A 32 -15.47 -6.21 -2.20
N VAL A 33 -15.30 -5.02 -1.59
CA VAL A 33 -14.98 -4.88 -0.16
C VAL A 33 -16.07 -5.48 0.72
N ILE A 34 -17.34 -5.26 0.40
CA ILE A 34 -18.46 -5.80 1.18
C ILE A 34 -18.49 -7.34 1.09
N SER A 35 -18.39 -7.89 -0.11
CA SER A 35 -18.39 -9.34 -0.35
C SER A 35 -17.24 -10.00 0.41
N MET A 36 -16.02 -9.48 0.27
CA MET A 36 -14.87 -10.03 1.00
C MET A 36 -14.99 -9.86 2.51
N ALA A 37 -15.54 -8.76 3.01
CA ALA A 37 -15.79 -8.61 4.44
C ALA A 37 -16.70 -9.73 4.94
N CYS A 38 -17.77 -10.05 4.20
CA CYS A 38 -18.69 -11.13 4.53
C CYS A 38 -18.00 -12.51 4.49
N GLU A 39 -17.25 -12.80 3.42
CA GLU A 39 -16.48 -14.05 3.29
C GLU A 39 -15.49 -14.25 4.44
N ASN A 40 -14.90 -13.16 4.93
CA ASN A 40 -13.95 -13.17 6.04
C ASN A 40 -14.62 -13.12 7.43
N GLY A 41 -15.93 -13.35 7.50
CA GLY A 41 -16.67 -13.42 8.75
C GLY A 41 -16.95 -12.04 9.34
N LEU A 42 -17.61 -11.17 8.58
CA LEU A 42 -18.19 -9.92 9.07
C LEU A 42 -19.20 -10.21 10.19
N THR A 43 -18.91 -9.75 11.40
CA THR A 43 -19.68 -10.09 12.60
C THR A 43 -20.65 -9.01 13.03
N ALA A 44 -20.28 -7.75 12.80
CA ALA A 44 -21.07 -6.60 13.21
C ALA A 44 -20.87 -5.42 12.26
N ILE A 45 -21.87 -4.56 12.20
CA ILE A 45 -21.82 -3.29 11.51
C ILE A 45 -22.20 -2.17 12.47
N ILE A 46 -21.43 -1.09 12.47
CA ILE A 46 -21.60 0.10 13.28
C ILE A 46 -21.86 1.28 12.35
N GLY A 47 -23.04 1.87 12.42
CA GLY A 47 -23.30 3.15 11.77
C GLY A 47 -22.86 4.30 12.66
N ASP A 48 -21.94 5.14 12.19
CA ASP A 48 -21.52 6.36 12.89
C ASP A 48 -21.60 7.56 11.93
N GLY A 49 -21.83 8.75 12.49
CA GLY A 49 -21.94 9.99 11.77
C GLY A 49 -20.78 10.93 12.10
N VAL A 50 -20.02 11.36 11.09
CA VAL A 50 -18.98 12.39 11.27
C VAL A 50 -19.57 13.79 11.16
N HIS A 51 -19.88 14.39 12.31
CA HIS A 51 -20.34 15.77 12.38
C HIS A 51 -19.21 16.72 11.91
N LYS A 52 -19.56 17.69 11.04
CA LYS A 52 -18.67 18.74 10.51
C LYS A 52 -17.63 18.26 9.46
N LEU A 53 -18.01 17.39 8.54
CA LEU A 53 -17.23 17.09 7.30
C LEU A 53 -18.10 17.34 6.06
N ASN A 54 -18.70 18.54 5.99
CA ASN A 54 -19.60 18.88 4.90
C ASN A 54 -18.83 19.62 3.80
N PRO A 55 -18.79 19.14 2.54
CA PRO A 55 -17.93 19.70 1.51
C PRO A 55 -18.36 21.10 1.03
N MET A 56 -17.43 21.99 0.64
CA MET A 56 -17.80 23.40 0.35
C MET A 56 -18.48 23.63 -1.01
N ASN A 57 -18.14 22.88 -2.05
CA ASN A 57 -18.67 23.13 -3.41
C ASN A 57 -20.12 22.65 -3.60
N THR A 58 -20.81 22.24 -2.52
CA THR A 58 -22.24 21.96 -2.60
C THR A 58 -23.03 23.27 -2.59
N PRO A 59 -23.94 23.50 -3.55
CA PRO A 59 -24.54 24.82 -3.83
C PRO A 59 -25.29 25.47 -2.65
N ASN A 60 -25.69 24.69 -1.65
CA ASN A 60 -26.15 25.19 -0.36
C ASN A 60 -25.31 24.53 0.73
N ARG A 61 -24.70 25.34 1.61
CA ARG A 61 -23.99 24.85 2.80
C ARG A 61 -24.91 23.88 3.55
N MET A 62 -24.41 22.68 3.84
CA MET A 62 -25.22 21.60 4.42
C MET A 62 -25.38 21.84 5.93
N ASP A 63 -26.17 22.85 6.30
CA ASP A 63 -26.26 23.33 7.68
C ASP A 63 -26.80 22.27 8.66
N LYS A 64 -27.48 21.25 8.12
CA LYS A 64 -27.98 20.08 8.86
C LYS A 64 -27.45 18.74 8.31
N GLY A 65 -26.53 18.75 7.35
CA GLY A 65 -26.04 17.53 6.70
C GLY A 65 -24.89 16.85 7.44
N GLN A 66 -24.58 15.61 7.05
CA GLN A 66 -23.56 14.77 7.68
C GLN A 66 -22.99 13.74 6.70
N LEU A 67 -21.71 13.41 6.90
CA LEU A 67 -21.09 12.20 6.37
C LEU A 67 -21.38 11.05 7.35
N TYR A 68 -22.11 10.04 6.89
CA TYR A 68 -22.23 8.77 7.60
C TYR A 68 -21.17 7.81 7.11
N VAL A 69 -20.57 7.10 8.06
CA VAL A 69 -19.65 6.00 7.81
C VAL A 69 -20.23 4.78 8.48
N ILE A 70 -20.45 3.75 7.70
CA ILE A 70 -20.78 2.44 8.21
C ILE A 70 -19.46 1.69 8.35
N HIS A 71 -19.18 1.19 9.54
CA HIS A 71 -17.99 0.40 9.88
C HIS A 71 -18.39 -1.06 10.06
N GLY A 72 -17.73 -1.97 9.38
CA GLY A 72 -17.83 -3.41 9.57
C GLY A 72 -16.70 -3.94 10.45
N VAL A 73 -17.04 -4.82 11.38
CA VAL A 73 -16.08 -5.57 12.19
C VAL A 73 -15.99 -7.00 11.67
N VAL A 74 -14.84 -7.32 11.07
CA VAL A 74 -14.54 -8.64 10.52
C VAL A 74 -13.77 -9.45 11.56
N SER A 75 -13.93 -10.77 11.52
CA SER A 75 -13.25 -11.71 12.43
C SER A 75 -11.75 -11.43 12.50
N GLY A 76 -11.21 -11.37 13.73
CA GLY A 76 -9.84 -10.91 13.99
C GLY A 76 -9.69 -9.41 14.26
N GLY A 77 -10.80 -8.67 14.40
CA GLY A 77 -10.79 -7.25 14.78
C GLY A 77 -10.42 -6.31 13.63
N ILE A 78 -10.55 -6.77 12.38
CA ILE A 78 -10.27 -5.95 11.20
C ILE A 78 -11.47 -5.03 10.97
N GLU A 79 -11.21 -3.73 11.04
CA GLU A 79 -12.20 -2.70 10.75
C GLU A 79 -12.16 -2.32 9.27
N VAL A 80 -13.32 -2.40 8.63
CA VAL A 80 -13.53 -2.00 7.24
C VAL A 80 -14.66 -0.99 7.16
N PRO A 81 -14.60 0.04 6.32
CA PRO A 81 -15.71 0.96 6.08
C PRO A 81 -16.52 0.50 4.84
N PRO A 82 -17.52 -0.38 4.99
CA PRO A 82 -18.30 -0.89 3.86
C PRO A 82 -19.08 0.20 3.12
N LEU A 83 -19.47 1.31 3.76
CA LEU A 83 -20.32 2.30 3.11
C LEU A 83 -20.08 3.71 3.66
N TYR A 84 -20.09 4.67 2.76
CA TYR A 84 -20.09 6.10 3.06
C TYR A 84 -21.36 6.74 2.50
N ALA A 85 -21.97 7.67 3.24
CA ALA A 85 -23.10 8.44 2.75
C ALA A 85 -22.96 9.93 3.09
N ILE A 86 -22.92 10.77 2.06
CA ILE A 86 -22.93 12.24 2.22
C ILE A 86 -24.37 12.70 2.10
N THR A 87 -24.92 13.33 3.14
CA THR A 87 -26.36 13.61 3.24
C THR A 87 -26.66 15.06 3.60
N ARG A 88 -27.64 15.69 2.94
CA ARG A 88 -28.08 17.07 3.24
C ARG A 88 -28.94 17.16 4.50
N HIS A 89 -29.65 16.08 4.84
CA HIS A 89 -30.62 16.04 5.93
C HIS A 89 -30.46 14.78 6.80
N LYS A 90 -30.57 14.96 8.12
CA LYS A 90 -30.65 13.88 9.11
C LYS A 90 -32.11 13.59 9.42
N ASN A 91 -32.74 12.71 8.65
CA ASN A 91 -34.10 12.29 8.91
C ASN A 91 -34.23 10.77 8.73
N VAL A 92 -35.34 10.20 9.22
CA VAL A 92 -35.59 8.76 9.17
C VAL A 92 -35.57 8.20 7.75
N ALA A 93 -36.01 8.99 6.75
CA ALA A 93 -35.99 8.58 5.35
C ALA A 93 -34.55 8.42 4.82
N THR A 94 -33.65 9.34 5.15
CA THR A 94 -32.22 9.25 4.83
C THR A 94 -31.62 7.94 5.37
N TYR A 95 -31.87 7.63 6.64
CA TYR A 95 -31.38 6.39 7.26
C TYR A 95 -31.95 5.14 6.58
N ARG A 96 -33.26 5.11 6.32
CA ARG A 96 -33.90 3.98 5.63
C ARG A 96 -33.26 3.72 4.27
N THR A 97 -32.92 4.77 3.52
CA THR A 97 -32.25 4.59 2.23
C THR A 97 -30.83 4.07 2.40
N ILE A 98 -30.03 4.62 3.32
CA ILE A 98 -28.66 4.16 3.57
C ILE A 98 -28.65 2.67 3.94
N PHE A 99 -29.45 2.27 4.93
CA PHE A 99 -29.51 0.87 5.37
C PHE A 99 -30.20 -0.04 4.37
N GLY A 100 -31.17 0.47 3.58
CA GLY A 100 -31.76 -0.28 2.47
C GLY A 100 -30.70 -0.65 1.43
N ARG A 101 -29.86 0.32 1.02
CA ARG A 101 -28.74 0.07 0.09
C ARG A 101 -27.69 -0.86 0.68
N LEU A 102 -27.37 -0.70 1.96
CA LEU A 102 -26.44 -1.59 2.64
C LEU A 102 -26.97 -3.03 2.66
N ARG A 103 -28.28 -3.21 2.93
CA ARG A 103 -28.92 -4.53 2.91
C ARG A 103 -28.96 -5.14 1.51
N GLU A 104 -29.17 -4.34 0.47
CA GLU A 104 -29.04 -4.81 -0.92
C GLU A 104 -27.62 -5.28 -1.24
N ALA A 105 -26.61 -4.63 -0.66
CA ALA A 105 -25.20 -4.94 -0.91
C ALA A 105 -24.66 -6.10 -0.08
N ILE A 106 -25.22 -6.38 1.11
CA ILE A 106 -24.78 -7.44 2.01
C ILE A 106 -25.60 -8.71 1.75
N PRO A 107 -24.97 -9.82 1.32
CA PRO A 107 -25.68 -11.06 1.01
C PRO A 107 -26.05 -11.92 2.23
N ASP A 108 -25.69 -11.52 3.46
CA ASP A 108 -25.91 -12.30 4.68
C ASP A 108 -26.96 -11.66 5.63
N ASP A 109 -28.08 -12.36 5.84
CA ASP A 109 -29.17 -11.95 6.72
C ASP A 109 -28.88 -12.15 8.22
N ARG A 110 -27.78 -12.83 8.60
CA ARG A 110 -27.46 -13.16 10.01
C ARG A 110 -26.69 -12.05 10.75
N LEU A 111 -26.40 -10.94 10.07
CA LEU A 111 -25.51 -9.92 10.59
C LEU A 111 -26.10 -9.17 11.79
N LYS A 112 -25.30 -9.00 12.85
CA LYS A 112 -25.70 -8.18 14.01
C LYS A 112 -25.46 -6.71 13.68
N ILE A 113 -26.54 -5.98 13.41
CA ILE A 113 -26.46 -4.52 13.18
C ILE A 113 -26.42 -3.82 14.53
N VAL A 114 -25.34 -3.10 14.75
CA VAL A 114 -25.03 -2.31 15.93
C VAL A 114 -25.19 -0.84 15.52
N LEU A 115 -26.04 -0.09 16.20
CA LEU A 115 -26.36 1.28 15.79
C LEU A 115 -25.96 2.24 16.91
N ASP A 116 -24.94 3.06 16.66
CA ASP A 116 -24.63 4.19 17.52
C ASP A 116 -25.48 5.38 17.05
N PHE A 117 -26.69 5.50 17.61
CA PHE A 117 -27.51 6.69 17.45
C PHE A 117 -27.23 7.68 18.59
N GLU A 118 -27.63 8.94 18.48
CA GLU A 118 -27.63 9.83 19.64
C GLU A 118 -28.49 9.20 20.78
N LYS A 119 -28.02 9.28 22.04
CA LYS A 119 -28.57 8.65 23.28
C LYS A 119 -30.11 8.55 23.41
N GLY A 120 -30.88 9.40 22.72
CA GLY A 120 -32.35 9.44 22.77
C GLY A 120 -33.12 8.43 21.90
N MET A 121 -32.53 7.85 20.84
CA MET A 121 -33.26 6.92 19.94
C MET A 121 -33.18 5.44 20.34
N TRP A 122 -32.34 5.10 21.32
CA TRP A 122 -31.98 3.73 21.71
C TRP A 122 -33.15 2.96 22.32
N PHE A 123 -33.98 3.64 23.12
CA PHE A 123 -35.15 3.05 23.76
C PHE A 123 -36.22 2.57 22.78
N LYS A 124 -36.20 3.05 21.53
CA LYS A 124 -37.24 2.73 20.55
C LYS A 124 -37.04 1.37 19.88
N TRP A 125 -35.86 0.75 20.03
CA TRP A 125 -35.46 -0.45 19.29
C TRP A 125 -34.84 -1.58 20.17
N ASP A 126 -34.92 -1.48 21.50
CA ASP A 126 -34.51 -2.52 22.47
C ASP A 126 -33.07 -3.08 22.28
N VAL A 127 -32.12 -2.20 21.95
CA VAL A 127 -30.69 -2.54 21.79
C VAL A 127 -29.99 -2.45 23.16
N ARG A 128 -29.39 -3.55 23.64
CA ARG A 128 -28.93 -3.69 25.04
C ARG A 128 -27.43 -3.68 25.32
N GLU A 129 -26.55 -3.64 24.32
CA GLU A 129 -25.11 -3.60 24.61
C GLU A 129 -24.33 -3.01 23.45
N LEU A 130 -23.28 -2.22 23.74
CA LEU A 130 -22.19 -1.93 22.79
C LEU A 130 -20.93 -1.31 23.41
N ARG A 131 -19.79 -1.94 23.14
CA ARG A 131 -18.42 -1.44 23.36
C ARG A 131 -17.69 -1.38 22.01
N THR A 132 -17.80 -0.28 21.27
CA THR A 132 -17.02 -0.10 20.01
C THR A 132 -16.57 1.34 19.74
N THR A 133 -16.69 2.26 20.71
CA THR A 133 -16.42 3.70 20.48
C THR A 133 -14.98 3.99 20.02
N SER A 134 -13.98 3.21 20.43
CA SER A 134 -12.57 3.46 20.06
C SER A 134 -12.27 3.31 18.57
N ALA A 135 -12.96 2.41 17.88
CA ALA A 135 -12.76 2.06 16.46
C ALA A 135 -13.18 3.21 15.53
N ALA A 136 -14.44 3.60 15.66
CA ALA A 136 -15.02 4.70 14.91
C ALA A 136 -14.31 6.02 15.22
N GLU A 137 -13.96 6.27 16.48
CA GLU A 137 -13.14 7.43 16.88
C GLU A 137 -11.76 7.45 16.21
N ALA A 138 -11.06 6.30 16.15
CA ALA A 138 -9.76 6.19 15.49
C ALA A 138 -9.88 6.45 13.97
N PHE A 139 -10.90 5.88 13.33
CA PHE A 139 -11.20 6.15 11.93
C PHE A 139 -11.49 7.64 11.69
N HIS A 140 -12.35 8.26 12.50
CA HIS A 140 -12.68 9.68 12.40
C HIS A 140 -11.44 10.56 12.58
N SER A 141 -10.57 10.23 13.54
CA SER A 141 -9.31 10.92 13.75
C SER A 141 -8.39 10.81 12.52
N LYS A 142 -8.31 9.63 11.91
CA LYS A 142 -7.55 9.39 10.68
C LYS A 142 -8.11 10.17 9.50
N LEU A 143 -9.42 10.09 9.25
CA LEU A 143 -10.09 10.82 8.18
C LEU A 143 -9.91 12.34 8.34
N ARG A 144 -10.07 12.87 9.57
CA ARG A 144 -9.81 14.29 9.85
C ARG A 144 -8.37 14.67 9.55
N LYS A 145 -7.37 13.83 9.84
CA LYS A 145 -5.97 14.12 9.50
C LYS A 145 -5.76 14.17 7.98
N MET A 146 -6.38 13.26 7.23
CA MET A 146 -6.26 13.19 5.78
C MET A 146 -6.83 14.44 5.09
N VAL A 147 -7.96 14.95 5.57
CA VAL A 147 -8.56 16.21 5.07
C VAL A 147 -8.00 17.47 5.75
N SER A 148 -6.73 17.43 6.19
CA SER A 148 -6.03 18.57 6.81
C SER A 148 -6.77 19.21 8.01
N ARG A 149 -7.54 18.41 8.76
CA ARG A 149 -8.41 18.82 9.87
C ARG A 149 -9.46 19.89 9.50
N ARG A 150 -9.77 20.05 8.22
CA ARG A 150 -10.81 20.96 7.74
C ARG A 150 -12.18 20.44 8.17
N THR A 151 -13.06 21.35 8.60
CA THR A 151 -14.47 21.02 8.87
C THR A 151 -15.33 21.03 7.61
N HIS A 152 -14.80 21.61 6.53
CA HIS A 152 -15.48 21.69 5.25
C HIS A 152 -14.48 21.48 4.11
N PRO A 153 -14.02 20.24 3.85
CA PRO A 153 -13.10 19.97 2.74
C PRO A 153 -13.74 20.22 1.37
N MET A 154 -12.95 20.17 0.30
CA MET A 154 -13.54 20.04 -1.04
C MET A 154 -14.23 18.68 -1.18
N LEU A 155 -15.25 18.58 -2.04
CA LEU A 155 -15.88 17.28 -2.31
C LEU A 155 -14.86 16.31 -2.90
N GLU A 156 -14.07 16.77 -3.85
CA GLU A 156 -12.97 16.03 -4.48
C GLU A 156 -11.97 15.48 -3.44
N GLU A 157 -11.40 16.36 -2.62
CA GLU A 157 -10.48 16.00 -1.52
C GLU A 157 -11.09 14.96 -0.57
N LEU A 158 -12.37 15.10 -0.21
CA LEU A 158 -13.06 14.14 0.64
C LEU A 158 -13.19 12.78 -0.07
N LEU A 159 -13.61 12.76 -1.33
CA LEU A 159 -13.80 11.52 -2.10
C LEU A 159 -12.49 10.79 -2.33
N GLU A 160 -11.39 11.50 -2.64
CA GLU A 160 -10.05 10.91 -2.71
C GLU A 160 -9.68 10.21 -1.40
N CYS A 161 -9.96 10.85 -0.26
CA CYS A 161 -9.72 10.26 1.06
C CYS A 161 -10.57 9.00 1.29
N LEU A 162 -11.84 9.01 0.89
CA LEU A 162 -12.73 7.85 1.01
C LEU A 162 -12.28 6.68 0.11
N GLN A 163 -11.84 6.98 -1.11
CA GLN A 163 -11.25 5.98 -2.00
C GLN A 163 -9.96 5.39 -1.41
N GLU A 164 -9.06 6.21 -0.87
CA GLU A 164 -7.84 5.74 -0.19
C GLU A 164 -8.19 4.81 0.98
N LEU A 165 -9.18 5.16 1.81
CA LEU A 165 -9.63 4.34 2.93
C LEU A 165 -10.27 3.03 2.44
N THR A 166 -10.98 3.05 1.31
CA THR A 166 -11.54 1.85 0.66
C THR A 166 -10.45 0.92 0.14
N ILE A 167 -9.40 1.47 -0.50
CA ILE A 167 -8.24 0.72 -0.97
C ILE A 167 -7.49 0.09 0.21
N LEU A 168 -7.30 0.83 1.30
CA LEU A 168 -6.67 0.29 2.51
C LEU A 168 -7.51 -0.83 3.13
N ALA A 169 -8.84 -0.70 3.14
CA ALA A 169 -9.75 -1.72 3.63
C ALA A 169 -9.73 -2.98 2.75
N LEU A 170 -9.78 -2.82 1.42
CA LEU A 170 -9.58 -3.91 0.47
C LEU A 170 -8.24 -4.61 0.74
N GLY A 171 -7.16 -3.83 0.91
CA GLY A 171 -5.85 -4.32 1.27
C GLY A 171 -5.89 -5.19 2.53
N ARG A 172 -6.57 -4.74 3.59
CA ARG A 172 -6.73 -5.47 4.87
C ARG A 172 -7.61 -6.73 4.77
N LEU A 173 -8.65 -6.70 3.95
CA LEU A 173 -9.51 -7.86 3.70
C LEU A 173 -8.80 -8.93 2.88
N LEU A 174 -8.03 -8.49 1.89
CA LEU A 174 -7.10 -9.38 1.20
C LEU A 174 -5.98 -9.86 2.14
N HIS A 175 -5.66 -9.08 3.18
CA HIS A 175 -4.71 -9.40 4.24
C HIS A 175 -5.22 -10.40 5.30
N VAL A 176 -6.28 -11.15 5.00
CA VAL A 176 -6.73 -12.23 5.88
C VAL A 176 -5.65 -13.30 5.89
N GLN A 177 -5.10 -13.49 7.09
CA GLN A 177 -4.03 -14.36 7.62
C GLN A 177 -3.05 -15.06 6.66
N ASP A 178 -3.50 -15.60 5.54
CA ASP A 178 -2.72 -16.34 4.54
C ASP A 178 -1.61 -15.51 3.87
N TRP A 179 -1.68 -14.18 3.90
CA TRP A 179 -0.63 -13.30 3.32
C TRP A 179 0.51 -12.97 4.28
N LYS A 180 0.24 -13.06 5.59
CA LYS A 180 1.23 -12.78 6.64
C LYS A 180 2.23 -13.91 6.78
N GLN A 181 1.81 -15.13 6.50
CA GLN A 181 2.66 -16.31 6.56
C GLN A 181 3.17 -16.65 5.16
N SER A 182 4.48 -16.84 5.05
CA SER A 182 5.14 -17.32 3.84
C SER A 182 5.87 -18.63 4.13
N SER A 183 6.34 -19.32 3.10
CA SER A 183 7.19 -20.50 3.28
C SER A 183 8.57 -20.24 2.67
N THR A 184 9.63 -20.40 3.44
CA THR A 184 11.00 -20.19 2.95
C THR A 184 11.70 -21.52 2.76
N ILE A 185 12.30 -21.69 1.57
CA ILE A 185 13.23 -22.77 1.27
C ILE A 185 14.64 -22.21 1.19
N PHE A 186 15.63 -22.97 1.65
CA PHE A 186 17.04 -22.59 1.56
C PHE A 186 17.67 -23.28 0.34
N LEU A 187 18.19 -22.48 -0.60
CA LEU A 187 18.96 -22.97 -1.73
C LEU A 187 20.46 -22.85 -1.44
N PHE A 188 21.15 -23.98 -1.44
CA PHE A 188 22.61 -23.99 -1.27
C PHE A 188 23.32 -23.21 -2.39
N LYS A 189 24.23 -22.30 -2.02
CA LYS A 189 25.00 -21.47 -2.97
C LYS A 189 26.40 -22.03 -3.22
N LYS A 190 27.24 -22.12 -2.19
CA LYS A 190 28.64 -22.59 -2.25
C LYS A 190 29.22 -22.75 -0.83
N GLY A 191 30.29 -23.52 -0.66
CA GLY A 191 30.96 -23.67 0.63
C GLY A 191 30.43 -24.87 1.42
N ASP A 192 30.38 -24.73 2.74
CA ASP A 192 29.84 -25.77 3.63
C ASP A 192 28.31 -25.80 3.55
N LYS A 193 27.74 -27.01 3.44
CA LYS A 193 26.29 -27.25 3.37
C LYS A 193 25.61 -27.13 4.73
N GLU A 194 26.36 -27.28 5.82
CA GLU A 194 25.83 -27.17 7.18
C GLU A 194 25.74 -25.71 7.66
N ASP A 195 26.46 -24.80 7.01
CA ASP A 195 26.40 -23.37 7.29
C ASP A 195 25.26 -22.68 6.54
N LEU A 196 24.26 -22.19 7.28
CA LEU A 196 23.11 -21.48 6.72
C LEU A 196 23.50 -20.16 6.02
N GLU A 197 24.65 -19.54 6.33
CA GLU A 197 25.13 -18.35 5.61
C GLU A 197 25.48 -18.66 4.15
N ASN A 198 25.75 -19.94 3.84
CA ASN A 198 26.04 -20.43 2.49
C ASN A 198 24.77 -20.76 1.69
N CYS A 199 23.58 -20.62 2.30
CA CYS A 199 22.30 -20.79 1.65
C CYS A 199 21.66 -19.45 1.29
N ARG A 200 20.83 -19.46 0.25
CA ARG A 200 19.95 -18.35 -0.14
C ARG A 200 18.52 -18.68 0.27
N PRO A 201 17.86 -17.84 1.08
CA PRO A 201 16.45 -18.00 1.34
C PRO A 201 15.65 -17.63 0.08
N ILE A 202 14.78 -18.52 -0.39
CA ILE A 202 13.75 -18.22 -1.37
C ILE A 202 12.40 -18.30 -0.68
N THR A 203 11.67 -17.19 -0.71
CA THR A 203 10.36 -17.10 -0.09
C THR A 203 9.28 -17.43 -1.11
N ARG A 204 8.56 -18.52 -0.85
CA ARG A 204 7.33 -18.89 -1.55
C ARG A 204 6.18 -18.07 -0.97
N LEU A 205 5.73 -17.13 -1.78
CA LEU A 205 4.65 -16.21 -1.43
C LEU A 205 3.32 -16.69 -2.03
N PRO A 206 2.18 -16.44 -1.37
CA PRO A 206 0.87 -16.74 -1.91
C PRO A 206 0.69 -16.15 -3.33
N VAL A 207 -0.10 -16.82 -4.17
CA VAL A 207 -0.32 -16.36 -5.55
C VAL A 207 -0.99 -14.98 -5.56
N LEU A 208 -2.04 -14.81 -4.75
CA LEU A 208 -2.76 -13.54 -4.65
C LEU A 208 -1.86 -12.40 -4.13
N TYR A 209 -0.98 -12.69 -3.16
CA TYR A 209 0.08 -11.77 -2.70
C TYR A 209 0.91 -11.26 -3.88
N LYS A 210 1.39 -12.16 -4.76
CA LYS A 210 2.25 -11.78 -5.89
C LYS A 210 1.47 -11.00 -6.95
N VAL A 211 0.22 -11.36 -7.20
CA VAL A 211 -0.65 -10.60 -8.12
C VAL A 211 -0.84 -9.18 -7.61
N PHE A 212 -1.12 -9.01 -6.32
CA PHE A 212 -1.32 -7.72 -5.69
C PHE A 212 -0.07 -6.83 -5.75
N THR A 213 1.11 -7.32 -5.34
CA THR A 213 2.34 -6.51 -5.47
C THR A 213 2.73 -6.23 -6.90
N ARG A 214 2.37 -7.12 -7.84
CA ARG A 214 2.54 -6.85 -9.26
C ARG A 214 1.65 -5.70 -9.74
N CYS A 215 0.41 -5.62 -9.26
CA CYS A 215 -0.48 -4.49 -9.55
C CYS A 215 0.11 -3.18 -9.02
N ILE A 216 0.51 -3.15 -7.73
CA ILE A 216 1.15 -1.95 -7.14
C ILE A 216 2.40 -1.56 -7.93
N LEU A 217 3.26 -2.53 -8.23
CA LEU A 217 4.46 -2.29 -9.03
C LEU A 217 4.10 -1.65 -10.37
N THR A 218 3.06 -2.12 -11.04
CA THR A 218 2.63 -1.55 -12.33
C THR A 218 2.25 -0.07 -12.21
N CYS A 219 1.62 0.33 -11.10
CA CYS A 219 1.29 1.72 -10.81
C CYS A 219 2.53 2.60 -10.55
N ILE A 220 3.49 2.11 -9.75
CA ILE A 220 4.64 2.93 -9.31
C ILE A 220 5.89 2.79 -10.19
N ARG A 221 5.91 1.83 -11.13
CA ARG A 221 7.12 1.48 -11.90
C ARG A 221 7.67 2.64 -12.69
N ARG A 222 6.79 3.42 -13.35
CA ARG A 222 7.24 4.57 -14.15
C ARG A 222 7.97 5.58 -13.27
N THR A 223 7.38 5.94 -12.13
CA THR A 223 7.96 6.87 -11.17
C THR A 223 9.32 6.38 -10.65
N LEU A 224 9.43 5.10 -10.32
CA LEU A 224 10.69 4.51 -9.90
C LEU A 224 11.73 4.52 -11.03
N ASP A 225 11.36 4.11 -12.25
CA ASP A 225 12.28 4.03 -13.39
C ASP A 225 12.82 5.43 -13.81
N GLU A 226 11.98 6.47 -13.72
CA GLU A 226 12.34 7.87 -14.00
C GLU A 226 13.24 8.47 -12.92
N ALA A 227 13.11 8.03 -11.68
CA ALA A 227 13.92 8.51 -10.56
C ALA A 227 15.32 7.86 -10.48
N GLN A 228 15.63 6.87 -11.33
CA GLN A 228 16.93 6.19 -11.36
C GLN A 228 17.91 6.85 -12.37
N PRO A 229 19.18 7.06 -11.99
CA PRO A 229 20.21 7.62 -12.86
C PRO A 229 20.60 6.63 -13.98
N VAL A 230 21.27 7.10 -15.04
CA VAL A 230 21.60 6.25 -16.22
C VAL A 230 22.64 5.18 -15.91
N GLU A 231 23.47 5.41 -14.90
CA GLU A 231 24.50 4.55 -14.32
C GLU A 231 23.91 3.28 -13.65
N ARG A 232 22.59 3.21 -13.50
CA ARG A 232 21.85 2.07 -12.98
C ARG A 232 21.21 1.29 -14.12
N ALA A 233 21.71 0.08 -14.37
CA ALA A 233 21.17 -0.82 -15.40
C ALA A 233 20.29 -1.95 -14.84
N GLY A 234 20.38 -2.25 -13.54
CA GLY A 234 19.61 -3.35 -12.93
C GLY A 234 18.10 -3.15 -13.04
N PHE A 235 17.39 -4.15 -13.58
CA PHE A 235 15.92 -4.25 -13.61
C PHE A 235 15.16 -3.10 -14.27
N ARG A 236 15.84 -2.34 -15.12
CA ARG A 236 15.25 -1.25 -15.90
C ARG A 236 15.05 -1.66 -17.34
N ARG A 237 13.96 -1.18 -17.93
CA ARG A 237 13.68 -1.43 -19.34
C ARG A 237 14.69 -0.66 -20.19
N LYS A 238 15.26 -1.30 -21.21
CA LYS A 238 16.23 -0.72 -22.17
C LYS A 238 17.64 -0.45 -21.60
N PHE A 239 17.97 -0.95 -20.41
CA PHE A 239 19.34 -0.93 -19.90
C PHE A 239 19.88 -2.36 -19.85
N SER A 240 21.16 -2.53 -20.20
CA SER A 240 21.81 -3.84 -20.20
C SER A 240 23.07 -3.82 -19.34
N ILE A 241 23.37 -4.95 -18.71
CA ILE A 241 24.65 -5.18 -18.04
C ILE A 241 25.79 -5.17 -19.07
N LEU A 242 25.51 -5.55 -20.33
CA LEU A 242 26.49 -5.48 -21.41
C LEU A 242 27.00 -4.05 -21.63
N ASP A 243 26.14 -3.04 -21.49
CA ASP A 243 26.53 -1.64 -21.67
C ASP A 243 27.57 -1.23 -20.60
N HIS A 244 27.39 -1.71 -19.36
CA HIS A 244 28.36 -1.49 -18.28
C HIS A 244 29.67 -2.22 -18.52
N ILE A 245 29.64 -3.48 -19.00
CA ILE A 245 30.85 -4.23 -19.33
C ILE A 245 31.64 -3.53 -20.42
N ILE A 246 30.98 -3.13 -21.51
CA ILE A 246 31.60 -2.40 -22.63
C ILE A 246 32.20 -1.09 -22.13
N THR A 247 31.50 -0.37 -21.27
CA THR A 247 32.00 0.88 -20.68
C THR A 247 33.26 0.64 -19.85
N CYS A 248 33.27 -0.38 -18.98
CA CYS A 248 34.47 -0.75 -18.21
C CYS A 248 35.64 -1.13 -19.13
N CYS A 249 35.40 -1.95 -20.15
CA CYS A 249 36.42 -2.32 -21.13
C CYS A 249 36.99 -1.08 -21.82
N ARG A 250 36.11 -0.17 -22.26
CA ARG A 250 36.54 1.04 -22.96
C ARG A 250 37.36 1.97 -22.08
N LEU A 251 36.98 2.12 -20.80
CA LEU A 251 37.75 2.91 -19.83
C LEU A 251 39.15 2.33 -19.63
N ILE A 252 39.28 1.00 -19.53
CA ILE A 252 40.58 0.33 -19.39
C ILE A 252 41.45 0.56 -20.64
N GLU A 253 40.87 0.45 -21.84
CA GLU A 253 41.58 0.69 -23.09
C GLU A 253 42.11 2.13 -23.18
N VAL A 254 41.25 3.11 -22.93
CA VAL A 254 41.61 4.54 -23.01
C VAL A 254 42.66 4.88 -21.95
N ALA A 255 42.49 4.44 -20.70
CA ALA A 255 43.49 4.69 -19.66
C ALA A 255 44.87 4.13 -20.03
N ARG A 256 44.92 2.95 -20.67
CA ARG A 256 46.18 2.37 -21.19
C ARG A 256 46.74 3.16 -22.36
N GLU A 257 45.92 3.62 -23.28
CA GLU A 257 46.35 4.40 -24.44
C GLU A 257 47.02 5.72 -24.02
N TYR A 258 46.42 6.43 -23.06
CA TYR A 258 46.92 7.70 -22.55
C TYR A 258 47.89 7.58 -21.37
N GLN A 259 48.22 6.35 -20.93
CA GLN A 259 49.09 6.09 -19.77
C GLN A 259 48.60 6.75 -18.47
N GLU A 260 47.29 6.86 -18.31
CA GLU A 260 46.64 7.43 -17.12
C GLU A 260 46.35 6.34 -16.09
N ALA A 261 46.46 6.70 -14.80
CA ALA A 261 46.17 5.76 -13.72
C ALA A 261 44.66 5.55 -13.56
N LEU A 262 44.18 4.32 -13.80
CA LEU A 262 42.79 3.93 -13.59
C LEU A 262 42.65 2.93 -12.45
N VAL A 263 41.74 3.22 -11.52
CA VAL A 263 41.36 2.30 -10.43
C VAL A 263 39.88 1.93 -10.57
N LEU A 264 39.59 0.63 -10.63
CA LEU A 264 38.23 0.10 -10.61
C LEU A 264 37.99 -0.62 -9.28
N ALA A 265 36.99 -0.18 -8.52
CA ALA A 265 36.58 -0.80 -7.27
C ALA A 265 35.26 -1.56 -7.46
N PHE A 266 35.25 -2.84 -7.10
CA PHE A 266 34.06 -3.69 -7.15
C PHE A 266 33.49 -3.87 -5.75
N ILE A 267 32.26 -3.38 -5.53
CA ILE A 267 31.58 -3.44 -4.24
C ILE A 267 30.41 -4.43 -4.36
N ASP A 268 30.36 -5.41 -3.46
CA ASP A 268 29.25 -6.36 -3.35
C ASP A 268 28.58 -6.25 -1.96
N TYR A 269 27.26 -6.34 -1.92
CA TYR A 269 26.49 -6.23 -0.69
C TYR A 269 26.28 -7.62 -0.07
N LYS A 270 26.76 -7.81 1.17
CA LYS A 270 26.44 -9.03 1.93
C LYS A 270 24.94 -9.07 2.23
N LYS A 271 24.26 -10.13 1.78
CA LYS A 271 22.82 -10.37 2.04
C LYS A 271 21.95 -9.15 1.70
N ALA A 272 22.09 -8.67 0.47
CA ALA A 272 21.49 -7.43 0.00
C ALA A 272 19.97 -7.35 0.23
N PHE A 273 19.21 -8.42 -0.05
CA PHE A 273 17.77 -8.43 0.17
C PHE A 273 17.38 -8.55 1.64
N ASP A 274 18.13 -9.31 2.45
CA ASP A 274 17.80 -9.58 3.86
C ASP A 274 18.14 -8.42 4.80
N SER A 275 18.92 -7.45 4.32
CA SER A 275 19.44 -6.33 5.12
C SER A 275 18.61 -5.05 5.04
N VAL A 276 17.65 -4.97 4.11
CA VAL A 276 16.86 -3.76 3.89
C VAL A 276 15.87 -3.52 5.04
N GLU A 277 15.98 -2.39 5.72
CA GLU A 277 15.02 -2.02 6.77
C GLU A 277 13.73 -1.42 6.18
N PRO A 278 12.53 -1.79 6.67
CA PRO A 278 11.26 -1.23 6.20
C PRO A 278 11.19 0.31 6.27
N ALA A 279 11.82 0.91 7.29
CA ALA A 279 11.89 2.37 7.41
C ALA A 279 12.70 3.02 6.28
N LYS A 280 13.75 2.35 5.79
CA LYS A 280 14.58 2.83 4.67
C LYS A 280 13.84 2.71 3.34
N VAL A 281 13.04 1.65 3.16
CA VAL A 281 12.14 1.51 2.00
C VAL A 281 11.20 2.70 1.90
N ARG A 282 10.52 3.04 3.01
CA ARG A 282 9.60 4.17 3.06
C ARG A 282 10.27 5.49 2.66
N LYS A 283 11.42 5.78 3.28
CA LYS A 283 12.19 6.99 2.98
C LYS A 283 12.60 7.04 1.51
N ALA A 284 13.07 5.92 0.95
CA ALA A 284 13.49 5.86 -0.44
C ALA A 284 12.33 6.04 -1.44
N LEU A 285 11.13 5.55 -1.12
CA LEU A 285 9.93 5.77 -1.92
C LEU A 285 9.50 7.24 -1.90
N GLU A 286 9.55 7.89 -0.73
CA GLU A 286 9.26 9.31 -0.57
C GLU A 286 10.24 10.19 -1.36
N GLU A 287 11.54 9.90 -1.29
CA GLU A 287 12.60 10.62 -2.04
C GLU A 287 12.49 10.48 -3.56
N GLN A 288 11.78 9.46 -4.03
CA GLN A 288 11.55 9.20 -5.46
C GLN A 288 10.15 9.62 -5.90
N SER A 289 9.44 10.40 -5.09
CA SER A 289 8.12 10.96 -5.40
C SER A 289 7.05 9.89 -5.69
N VAL A 290 7.18 8.70 -5.10
CA VAL A 290 6.11 7.69 -5.14
C VAL A 290 4.94 8.19 -4.30
N GLU A 291 3.74 8.16 -4.89
CA GLU A 291 2.55 8.68 -4.23
C GLU A 291 2.31 8.00 -2.87
N MET A 292 1.96 8.82 -1.87
CA MET A 292 1.86 8.39 -0.48
C MET A 292 0.89 7.21 -0.27
N ARG A 293 -0.18 7.11 -1.08
CA ARG A 293 -1.15 6.00 -1.04
C ARG A 293 -0.47 4.64 -1.25
N TYR A 294 0.44 4.52 -2.23
CA TYR A 294 1.15 3.27 -2.50
C TYR A 294 2.19 2.98 -1.43
N SER A 295 2.91 4.01 -0.98
CA SER A 295 3.89 3.89 0.10
C SER A 295 3.24 3.42 1.42
N LYS A 296 2.02 3.87 1.74
CA LYS A 296 1.26 3.39 2.91
C LYS A 296 0.86 1.93 2.78
N VAL A 297 0.31 1.54 1.63
CA VAL A 297 -0.09 0.15 1.36
C VAL A 297 1.12 -0.79 1.48
N LEU A 298 2.26 -0.43 0.87
CA LEU A 298 3.49 -1.20 0.98
C LEU A 298 4.00 -1.27 2.42
N ASN A 299 3.90 -0.19 3.21
CA ASN A 299 4.31 -0.21 4.61
C ASN A 299 3.45 -1.13 5.49
N GLU A 300 2.13 -1.11 5.30
CA GLU A 300 1.21 -1.99 6.04
C GLU A 300 1.45 -3.46 5.67
N TYR A 301 1.83 -3.70 4.41
CA TYR A 301 2.14 -5.00 3.87
C TYR A 301 3.50 -5.60 4.30
N PHE A 302 4.53 -4.75 4.45
CA PHE A 302 5.82 -5.17 5.03
C PHE A 302 5.77 -5.23 6.56
N SER A 303 4.67 -4.83 7.19
CA SER A 303 4.51 -4.95 8.64
C SER A 303 4.30 -6.41 9.06
N VAL A 304 4.91 -6.79 10.19
CA VAL A 304 4.83 -8.08 10.90
C VAL A 304 4.33 -9.26 10.03
N CYS A 305 5.27 -9.94 9.39
CA CYS A 305 5.03 -11.17 8.65
C CYS A 305 5.89 -12.29 9.20
N THR A 306 5.42 -13.52 9.09
CA THR A 306 6.15 -14.72 9.48
C THR A 306 6.53 -15.51 8.24
N THR A 307 7.60 -16.29 8.36
CA THR A 307 7.92 -17.34 7.39
C THR A 307 8.08 -18.65 8.12
N VAL A 308 7.54 -19.71 7.52
CA VAL A 308 7.72 -21.07 7.98
C VAL A 308 8.83 -21.72 7.17
N PHE A 309 9.86 -22.15 7.88
CA PHE A 309 10.89 -23.04 7.39
C PHE A 309 10.50 -24.46 7.81
N ARG A 310 10.55 -25.41 6.87
CA ARG A 310 10.23 -26.83 7.11
C ARG A 310 11.50 -27.69 7.03
N PRO A 311 12.37 -27.71 8.06
CA PRO A 311 13.35 -28.76 8.19
C PRO A 311 12.62 -30.10 8.34
N PHE A 312 13.26 -31.19 7.94
CA PHE A 312 12.69 -32.53 7.79
C PHE A 312 11.65 -32.98 8.83
N HIS A 313 11.80 -32.59 10.11
CA HIS A 313 10.98 -33.09 11.21
C HIS A 313 9.94 -32.11 11.77
N ASP A 314 10.26 -30.82 11.92
CA ASP A 314 9.39 -29.85 12.61
C ASP A 314 9.34 -28.50 11.87
N ASP A 315 8.16 -27.92 11.71
CA ASP A 315 7.99 -26.58 11.14
C ASP A 315 8.52 -25.51 12.13
N ILE A 316 9.40 -24.64 11.66
CA ILE A 316 9.94 -23.50 12.42
C ILE A 316 9.34 -22.22 11.85
N GLU A 317 8.55 -21.52 12.66
CA GLU A 317 8.02 -20.20 12.31
C GLU A 317 8.94 -19.09 12.81
N VAL A 318 9.30 -18.17 11.91
CA VAL A 318 10.21 -17.05 12.17
C VAL A 318 9.52 -15.73 11.81
N SER A 319 9.52 -14.78 12.74
CA SER A 319 9.06 -13.41 12.46
C SER A 319 10.11 -12.65 11.65
N LEU A 320 9.66 -12.04 10.54
CA LEU A 320 10.49 -11.23 9.66
C LEU A 320 10.53 -9.78 10.18
N GLY A 321 11.71 -9.34 10.65
CA GLY A 321 11.92 -7.97 11.14
C GLY A 321 12.57 -7.02 10.11
N LYS A 322 13.26 -7.56 9.12
CA LYS A 322 13.94 -6.81 8.05
C LYS A 322 14.05 -7.64 6.78
N GLY A 323 14.39 -6.95 5.70
CA GLY A 323 14.60 -7.50 4.38
C GLY A 323 13.39 -7.32 3.47
N VAL A 324 13.66 -7.34 2.17
CA VAL A 324 12.64 -7.47 1.13
C VAL A 324 12.59 -8.95 0.69
N ARG A 325 11.39 -9.45 0.37
CA ARG A 325 11.19 -10.89 0.16
C ARG A 325 11.67 -11.31 -1.22
N GLN A 326 12.65 -12.21 -1.28
CA GLN A 326 13.14 -12.77 -2.53
C GLN A 326 12.07 -13.69 -3.14
N GLY A 327 11.55 -13.32 -4.31
CA GLY A 327 10.40 -13.98 -4.96
C GLY A 327 9.14 -13.10 -5.06
N ASP A 328 9.13 -11.94 -4.41
CA ASP A 328 8.09 -10.92 -4.56
C ASP A 328 8.36 -10.04 -5.80
N PRO A 329 7.37 -9.84 -6.68
CA PRO A 329 7.49 -8.95 -7.84
C PRO A 329 8.02 -7.55 -7.53
N VAL A 330 7.68 -6.94 -6.38
CA VAL A 330 8.04 -5.54 -6.08
C VAL A 330 9.38 -5.39 -5.34
N SER A 331 9.84 -6.44 -4.63
CA SER A 331 11.00 -6.37 -3.71
C SER A 331 12.27 -5.84 -4.36
N LEU A 332 12.49 -6.16 -5.63
CA LEU A 332 13.68 -5.78 -6.36
C LEU A 332 13.74 -4.29 -6.67
N ASN A 333 12.60 -3.72 -7.07
CA ASN A 333 12.45 -2.30 -7.29
C ASN A 333 12.61 -1.52 -5.98
N LEU A 334 12.14 -2.07 -4.85
CA LEU A 334 12.33 -1.47 -3.53
C LEU A 334 13.78 -1.51 -3.08
N PHE A 335 14.49 -2.61 -3.33
CA PHE A 335 15.92 -2.70 -3.07
C PHE A 335 16.71 -1.68 -3.90
N SER A 336 16.43 -1.58 -5.21
CA SER A 336 17.02 -0.56 -6.08
C SER A 336 16.75 0.85 -5.59
N ALA A 337 15.52 1.13 -5.15
CA ALA A 337 15.16 2.41 -4.60
C ALA A 337 15.97 2.76 -3.35
N CYS A 338 16.12 1.82 -2.41
CA CYS A 338 16.92 2.00 -1.20
C CYS A 338 18.41 2.22 -1.53
N SER A 339 18.94 1.40 -2.43
CA SER A 339 20.33 1.52 -2.87
C SER A 339 20.59 2.86 -3.57
N GLU A 340 19.62 3.39 -4.31
CA GLU A 340 19.73 4.70 -4.94
C GLU A 340 19.74 5.83 -3.90
N SER A 341 18.85 5.76 -2.91
CA SER A 341 18.82 6.70 -1.79
C SER A 341 20.18 6.78 -1.08
N VAL A 342 20.88 5.66 -0.90
CA VAL A 342 22.22 5.65 -0.30
C VAL A 342 23.24 6.34 -1.22
N ILE A 343 23.31 5.95 -2.50
CA ILE A 343 24.30 6.49 -3.44
C ILE A 343 24.11 7.99 -3.67
N ARG A 344 22.86 8.47 -3.73
CA ARG A 344 22.54 9.89 -3.90
C ARG A 344 23.02 10.77 -2.76
N ASN A 345 23.12 10.22 -1.55
CA ASN A 345 23.53 10.93 -0.35
C ASN A 345 25.06 10.91 -0.13
N CYS A 346 25.82 10.23 -0.99
CA CYS A 346 27.29 10.27 -0.95
C CYS A 346 27.82 11.52 -1.67
N ASP A 347 28.90 12.14 -1.14
CA ASP A 347 29.60 13.22 -1.83
C ASP A 347 30.55 12.64 -2.88
N TRP A 348 30.23 12.92 -4.14
CA TRP A 348 31.00 12.47 -5.28
C TRP A 348 31.76 13.59 -6.02
N SER A 349 31.73 14.81 -5.50
CA SER A 349 32.22 16.02 -6.19
C SER A 349 33.67 15.94 -6.70
N THR A 350 34.50 15.14 -6.02
CA THR A 350 35.94 14.99 -6.31
C THR A 350 36.30 13.68 -7.02
N PHE A 351 35.34 12.80 -7.28
CA PHE A 351 35.56 11.46 -7.83
C PHE A 351 35.03 11.31 -9.26
N GLY A 352 35.41 10.22 -9.93
CA GLY A 352 34.94 9.86 -11.28
C GLY A 352 35.84 10.32 -12.42
N ILE A 353 35.55 9.82 -13.61
CA ILE A 353 36.33 10.07 -14.82
C ILE A 353 35.59 11.11 -15.67
N PRO A 354 36.22 12.21 -16.09
CA PRO A 354 35.57 13.19 -16.96
C PRO A 354 35.33 12.60 -18.35
N ILE A 355 34.06 12.49 -18.75
CA ILE A 355 33.61 12.03 -20.07
C ILE A 355 32.59 13.06 -20.57
N ASP A 356 32.88 13.74 -21.69
CA ASP A 356 32.00 14.73 -22.32
C ASP A 356 31.42 15.78 -21.36
N GLY A 357 32.26 16.30 -20.45
CA GLY A 357 31.87 17.31 -19.46
C GLY A 357 31.07 16.79 -18.27
N LYS A 358 30.77 15.49 -18.22
CA LYS A 358 30.20 14.79 -17.06
C LYS A 358 31.26 13.97 -16.37
N ARG A 359 31.04 13.62 -15.10
CA ARG A 359 31.89 12.68 -14.36
C ARG A 359 31.04 11.51 -13.91
N PRO A 360 30.88 10.45 -14.70
CA PRO A 360 30.32 9.19 -14.20
C PRO A 360 31.27 8.59 -13.15
N ILE A 361 30.68 8.11 -12.05
CA ILE A 361 31.42 7.80 -10.81
C ILE A 361 31.15 6.38 -10.33
N HIS A 362 30.05 5.79 -10.76
CA HIS A 362 29.66 4.44 -10.41
C HIS A 362 28.90 3.80 -11.56
N LEU A 363 28.94 2.47 -11.64
CA LEU A 363 28.05 1.66 -12.46
C LEU A 363 27.42 0.62 -11.54
N ALA A 364 26.09 0.60 -11.50
CA ALA A 364 25.35 -0.27 -10.60
C ALA A 364 24.56 -1.30 -11.40
N SER A 365 25.03 -2.54 -11.30
CA SER A 365 24.43 -3.72 -11.91
C SER A 365 23.82 -4.57 -10.81
N GLN A 366 22.58 -5.02 -10.98
CA GLN A 366 21.99 -6.04 -10.12
C GLN A 366 21.70 -7.27 -10.95
N MET A 367 22.20 -8.42 -10.51
CA MET A 367 21.91 -9.72 -11.11
C MET A 367 21.10 -10.55 -10.12
N THR A 368 19.94 -11.02 -10.56
CA THR A 368 19.28 -12.18 -9.96
C THR A 368 19.65 -13.38 -10.81
N TRP A 369 20.27 -14.39 -10.20
CA TRP A 369 20.38 -15.70 -10.82
C TRP A 369 18.97 -16.32 -10.74
N CYS A 370 18.31 -16.47 -11.89
CA CYS A 370 17.10 -17.29 -12.00
C CYS A 370 17.47 -18.77 -11.96
#